data_AF-A0A969PBF2-F1
#
_entry.id   AF-A0A969PBF2-F1
#
_cell.length_a   1.000
_cell.length_b   1.000
_cell.length_c   1.000
_cell.angle_alpha   90.00
_cell.angle_beta   90.00
_cell.angle_gamma   90.00
#
_symmetry.space_group_name_H-M   'P 1'
#
loop_
_entity.id
_entity.type
_entity.pdbx_description
1 polymer ?
#
loop_
_entity_poly.entity_id
_entity_poly.type
_entity_poly.pdbx_seq_one_letter_code
_entity_poly.pdbx_strand_id
1 'polypeptide(L)' 'HPFSAWDVIFTDSTMTVAAVDRLVHHALILEIQAESCRQQSAKQMFHFKLITK' A
#
# COMPACT_ATOMS: atom_id res chain seq x y z
N HIS A 1 -12.29 4.06 10.19
CA HIS A 1 -12.94 4.05 8.86
C HIS A 1 -11.89 3.61 7.84
N PRO A 2 -12.20 2.67 6.91
CA PRO A 2 -11.29 2.29 5.83
C PRO A 2 -10.91 3.55 5.06
N PHE A 3 -9.64 3.82 4.74
CA PHE A 3 -9.17 5.11 4.18
C PHE A 3 -9.06 6.30 5.16
N SER A 4 -9.14 6.13 6.49
CA SER A 4 -8.93 7.25 7.44
C SER A 4 -7.54 7.90 7.34
N ALA A 5 -6.55 7.18 6.80
CA ALA A 5 -5.23 7.73 6.55
C ALA A 5 -5.20 8.71 5.37
N TRP A 6 -6.26 8.83 4.56
CA TRP A 6 -6.28 9.67 3.37
C TRP A 6 -6.54 11.15 3.67
N ASP A 7 -6.97 11.48 4.88
CA ASP A 7 -7.11 12.87 5.33
C ASP A 7 -5.78 13.64 5.35
N VAL A 8 -4.63 12.94 5.28
CA VAL A 8 -3.31 13.58 5.13
C VAL A 8 -2.94 13.88 3.68
N ILE A 9 -3.66 13.30 2.72
CA ILE A 9 -3.40 13.43 1.28
C ILE A 9 -4.20 14.61 0.71
N PHE A 10 -5.42 14.81 1.19
CA PHE A 10 -6.29 15.90 0.75
C PHE A 10 -6.29 17.05 1.76
N THR A 11 -6.44 18.27 1.26
CA THR A 11 -6.43 19.48 2.09
C THR A 11 -7.70 19.64 2.93
N ASP A 12 -8.82 19.03 2.51
CA ASP A 12 -10.11 19.11 3.20
C ASP A 12 -10.77 17.73 3.30
N SER A 13 -11.37 17.44 4.47
CA SER A 13 -11.99 16.13 4.75
C SER A 13 -13.24 15.86 3.89
N THR A 14 -14.00 16.90 3.54
CA THR A 14 -15.15 16.77 2.63
C THR A 14 -14.68 16.33 1.24
N MET A 15 -13.54 16.86 0.80
CA MET A 15 -12.92 16.46 -0.46
C MET A 15 -12.42 15.01 -0.39
N THR A 16 -11.81 14.57 0.72
CA THR A 16 -11.42 13.16 0.93
C THR A 16 -12.61 12.22 0.75
N VAL A 17 -13.72 12.50 1.43
CA VAL A 17 -14.93 11.66 1.41
C VAL A 17 -15.51 11.60 -0.01
N ALA A 18 -15.61 12.73 -0.70
CA ALA A 18 -16.12 12.78 -2.07
C ALA A 18 -15.23 12.01 -3.06
N ALA A 19 -13.90 12.03 -2.86
CA ALA A 19 -12.98 11.26 -3.69
C ALA A 19 -13.09 9.75 -3.43
N VAL A 20 -13.16 9.34 -2.16
CA VAL A 20 -13.34 7.94 -1.76
C VAL A 20 -14.64 7.39 -2.33
N ASP A 21 -15.77 8.09 -2.14
CA ASP A 21 -17.10 7.69 -2.63
C ASP A 21 -17.09 7.37 -4.15
N ARG A 22 -16.53 8.28 -4.95
CA ARG A 22 -16.43 8.10 -6.41
C ARG A 22 -15.56 6.91 -6.82
N LEU A 23 -14.46 6.68 -6.11
CA LEU A 23 -13.54 5.57 -6.41
C LEU A 23 -14.15 4.22 -6.03
N VAL A 24 -14.84 4.14 -4.89
CA VAL A 24 -15.37 2.86 -4.40
C VAL A 24 -16.68 2.45 -5.07
N HIS A 25 -17.42 3.38 -5.68
CA HIS A 25 -18.74 3.10 -6.28
C HIS A 25 -18.73 1.93 -7.29
N HIS A 26 -17.66 1.80 -8.09
CA HIS A 26 -17.49 0.70 -9.05
C HIS A 26 -16.12 0.04 -8.95
N ALA A 27 -15.64 -0.18 -7.72
CA ALA A 27 -14.36 -0.86 -7.49
C ALA A 27 -14.52 -2.19 -6.77
N LEU A 28 -13.58 -3.11 -7.05
CA LEU A 28 -13.31 -4.25 -6.21
C LEU A 28 -12.13 -3.89 -5.30
N ILE A 29 -12.36 -3.84 -3.99
CA ILE A 29 -11.31 -3.57 -3.01
C ILE A 29 -10.58 -4.89 -2.70
N LEU A 30 -9.29 -4.95 -2.99
CA LEU A 30 -8.42 -6.08 -2.68
C LEU A 30 -7.50 -5.71 -1.52
N GLU A 31 -7.67 -6.37 -0.38
CA GLU A 31 -6.78 -6.22 0.77
C GLU A 31 -5.65 -7.25 0.68
N ILE A 32 -4.41 -6.77 0.52
CA ILE A 32 -3.24 -7.64 0.36
C ILE A 32 -2.42 -7.61 1.65
N GLN A 33 -2.51 -8.70 2.42
CA GLN A 33 -1.74 -8.94 3.63
C GLN A 33 -0.51 -9.81 3.28
N ALA A 34 0.40 -9.27 2.47
CA ALA A 34 1.59 -9.99 2.01
C ALA A 34 2.87 -9.21 2.29
N GLU A 35 3.98 -9.92 2.51
CA GLU A 35 5.29 -9.31 2.66
C GLU A 35 5.77 -8.66 1.35
N SER A 36 6.64 -7.65 1.47
CA SER A 36 7.22 -6.99 0.31
C SER A 36 8.10 -7.94 -0.50
N CYS A 37 7.70 -8.26 -1.74
CA CYS A 37 8.51 -9.04 -2.68
C CYS A 37 9.90 -8.42 -2.90
N ARG A 38 10.01 -7.08 -2.86
CA ARG A 38 11.29 -6.36 -2.98
C ARG A 38 12.20 -6.63 -1.78
N GLN A 39 11.64 -6.60 -0.57
CA GLN A 39 12.42 -6.90 0.63
C GLN A 39 12.87 -8.37 0.66
N GLN A 40 11.99 -9.30 0.27
CA GLN A 40 12.35 -10.71 0.17
C GLN A 40 13.48 -10.95 -0.85
N SER A 41 13.39 -10.33 -2.03
CA SER A 41 14.43 -10.42 -3.06
C SER A 41 15.75 -9.82 -2.57
N ALA A 42 15.71 -8.69 -1.88
CA ALA A 42 16.89 -8.08 -1.29
C ALA A 42 17.51 -9.01 -0.24
N LYS A 43 16.72 -9.56 0.70
CA LYS A 43 17.18 -10.53 1.71
C LYS A 43 17.85 -11.76 1.06
N GLN A 44 17.23 -12.32 0.01
CA GLN A 44 17.79 -13.44 -0.74
C GLN A 44 19.13 -13.08 -1.41
N MET A 45 19.21 -11.91 -2.05
CA MET A 45 20.45 -11.43 -2.67
C MET A 45 21.55 -11.16 -1.65
N PHE A 46 21.21 -10.55 -0.50
CA PHE A 46 22.15 -10.37 0.61
C PHE A 46 22.66 -11.72 1.13
N HIS A 47 21.76 -12.69 1.31
CA HIS A 47 22.10 -14.03 1.77
C HIS A 47 23.05 -14.74 0.79
N PHE A 48 22.75 -14.70 -0.51
CA PHE A 48 23.63 -15.26 -1.55
C PHE A 48 25.02 -14.60 -1.54
N LYS A 49 25.08 -13.27 -1.43
CA LYS A 49 26.34 -12.51 -1.40
C LYS A 49 27.20 -12.80 -0.17
N LEU A 50 26.63 -13.28 0.93
CA LEU A 50 27.35 -13.73 2.12
C LEU A 50 27.93 -15.14 1.97
N ILE A 51 27.33 -16.00 1.13
CA ILE A 51 27.80 -17.37 0.89
C ILE A 51 28.93 -17.40 -0.15
N THR A 52 28.92 -16.45 -1.10
CA THR A 52 29.91 -16.39 -2.19
C THR A 52 31.12 -15.50 -1.92
N LYS A 53 31.29 -15.01 -0.69
CA LYS A 53 32.46 -14.23 -0.25
C LYS A 53 33.28 -15.06 0.73
#